data_AF-A0A355FP71-F1
#
_entry.id   AF-A0A355FP71-F1
#
_cell.length_a   1.000
_cell.length_b   1.000
_cell.length_c   1.000
_cell.angle_alpha   90.00
_cell.angle_beta   90.00
_cell.angle_gamma   90.00
#
_symmetry.space_group_name_H-M   'P 1'
#
loop_
_entity.id
_entity.type
_entity.pdbx_description
1 polymer ?
#
loop_
_entity_poly.entity_id
_entity_poly.type
_entity_poly.pdbx_seq_one_letter_code
_entity_poly.pdbx_strand_id
1 'polypeptide(L)'
;MSFVIITGISGGGKSEAMKAFEDLGYFCVDNLPPVLLPKFAELCAQSEGRINRIALVVDIRGGDFFDSLFSSLALLEEAGYTYEILYL
;
A
#
# COMPACT_ATOMS: atom_id res chain seq x y z
N MET A 1 -5.17 3.42 -11.47
CA MET A 1 -4.89 2.40 -10.43
C MET A 1 -4.86 3.10 -9.09
N SER A 2 -5.57 2.60 -8.08
CA SER A 2 -5.66 3.21 -6.76
C SER A 2 -5.03 2.33 -5.69
N PHE A 3 -4.34 2.97 -4.74
CA PHE A 3 -3.67 2.34 -3.61
C PHE A 3 -4.31 2.77 -2.29
N VAL A 4 -4.44 1.84 -1.37
CA VAL A 4 -4.75 2.12 0.03
C VAL A 4 -3.60 1.63 0.88
N ILE A 5 -2.93 2.53 1.57
CA ILE A 5 -1.85 2.22 2.49
C ILE A 5 -2.46 2.09 3.88
N ILE A 6 -2.52 0.87 4.39
CA ILE A 6 -3.00 0.56 5.73
C ILE A 6 -1.80 0.54 6.67
N THR A 7 -1.81 1.42 7.67
CA THR A 7 -0.80 1.46 8.71
C THR A 7 -1.45 1.75 10.05
N GLY A 8 -0.67 1.78 11.13
CA GLY A 8 -1.22 1.93 12.47
C GLY A 8 -0.49 1.16 13.54
N ILE A 9 -0.96 1.26 14.78
CA ILE A 9 -0.34 0.62 15.94
C ILE A 9 -0.49 -0.90 15.90
N SER A 10 0.41 -1.62 16.57
CA SER A 10 0.25 -3.07 16.76
C SER A 10 -1.05 -3.33 17.53
N GLY A 11 -1.87 -4.27 17.04
CA GLY A 11 -3.20 -4.54 17.59
C GLY A 11 -4.30 -3.57 17.17
N GLY A 12 -4.02 -2.54 16.36
CA GLY A 12 -5.03 -1.59 15.85
C GLY A 12 -6.03 -2.17 14.83
N GLY A 13 -5.94 -3.46 14.50
CA GLY A 13 -6.87 -4.11 13.57
C GLY A 13 -6.47 -4.08 12.09
N LYS A 14 -5.20 -3.78 11.77
CA LYS A 14 -4.67 -3.80 10.39
C LYS A 14 -5.01 -5.08 9.60
N SER A 15 -4.86 -6.25 10.24
CA SER A 15 -5.20 -7.54 9.61
C SER A 15 -6.70 -7.69 9.35
N GLU A 16 -7.55 -7.10 10.18
CA GLU A 16 -9.01 -7.15 9.98
C GLU A 16 -9.44 -6.18 8.89
N ALA A 17 -8.84 -4.99 8.83
CA ALA A 17 -9.03 -4.06 7.72
C ALA A 17 -8.58 -4.68 6.38
N MET A 18 -7.46 -5.40 6.36
CA MET A 18 -7.00 -6.11 5.18
C MET A 18 -8.03 -7.11 4.66
N LYS A 19 -8.63 -7.95 5.53
CA LYS A 19 -9.71 -8.86 5.12
C LYS A 19 -10.90 -8.11 4.54
N ALA A 20 -11.29 -6.98 5.14
CA ALA A 20 -12.38 -6.17 4.61
C ALA A 20 -12.05 -5.64 3.20
N PHE A 21 -10.81 -5.25 2.93
CA PHE A 21 -10.36 -4.86 1.59
C PHE A 21 -10.34 -6.04 0.61
N GLU A 22 -9.93 -7.23 1.04
CA GLU A 22 -10.01 -8.45 0.22
C GLU A 22 -11.46 -8.74 -0.20
N ASP A 23 -12.41 -8.67 0.75
CA ASP A 23 -13.84 -8.87 0.49
C ASP A 23 -14.40 -7.81 -0.48
N LEU A 24 -13.86 -6.58 -0.46
CA LEU A 24 -14.19 -5.50 -1.41
C LEU A 24 -13.51 -5.66 -2.78
N GLY A 25 -12.72 -6.71 -2.97
CA GLY A 25 -12.06 -7.04 -4.23
C GLY A 25 -10.78 -6.24 -4.48
N TYR A 26 -10.09 -5.79 -3.42
CA TYR A 26 -8.77 -5.20 -3.53
C TYR A 26 -7.71 -6.31 -3.59
N PHE A 27 -6.66 -6.07 -4.37
CA PHE A 27 -5.45 -6.88 -4.29
C PHE A 27 -4.68 -6.50 -3.02
N CYS A 28 -4.66 -7.41 -2.05
CA CYS A 28 -4.10 -7.15 -0.74
C CYS A 28 -2.68 -7.71 -0.61
N VAL A 29 -1.77 -6.93 -0.04
CA VAL A 29 -0.41 -7.37 0.31
C VAL A 29 -0.10 -6.97 1.74
N ASP A 30 0.21 -7.96 2.56
CA ASP A 30 0.62 -7.73 3.95
C ASP A 30 2.12 -7.48 4.07
N ASN A 31 2.50 -6.61 5.00
CA ASN A 31 3.88 -6.35 5.41
C ASN A 31 4.84 -6.03 4.25
N LEU A 32 4.39 -5.24 3.27
CA LEU A 32 5.24 -4.82 2.14
C LEU A 32 6.22 -3.73 2.61
N PRO A 33 7.54 -3.91 2.46
CA PRO A 33 8.51 -2.86 2.72
C PRO A 33 8.24 -1.63 1.84
N PRO A 34 8.24 -0.40 2.39
CA PRO A 34 7.90 0.80 1.63
C PRO A 34 8.73 0.97 0.35
N VAL A 35 10.03 0.66 0.43
CA VAL A 35 10.98 0.76 -0.70
C VAL A 35 10.60 -0.10 -1.92
N LEU A 36 9.77 -1.13 -1.74
CA LEU A 36 9.31 -2.01 -2.82
C LEU A 36 8.01 -1.53 -3.46
N LEU A 37 7.35 -0.53 -2.87
CA LEU A 37 6.07 -0.01 -3.34
C LEU A 37 6.09 0.46 -4.81
N PRO A 38 7.10 1.21 -5.29
CA PRO A 38 7.12 1.64 -6.69
C PRO A 38 7.28 0.46 -7.63
N LYS A 39 8.15 -0.50 -7.27
CA LYS A 39 8.38 -1.69 -8.09
C LYS A 39 7.14 -2.57 -8.17
N PHE A 40 6.43 -2.69 -7.05
CA PHE A 40 5.17 -3.41 -6.98
C PHE A 40 4.09 -2.75 -7.86
N ALA A 41 4.02 -1.42 -7.87
CA ALA A 41 3.13 -0.67 -8.74
C ALA A 41 3.44 -0.89 -10.23
N GLU A 42 4.71 -0.91 -10.64
CA GLU A 42 5.11 -1.25 -12.01
C GLU A 42 4.61 -2.64 -12.43
N LEU A 43 4.75 -3.64 -11.55
CA LEU A 43 4.27 -5.00 -11.82
C LEU A 43 2.75 -5.07 -11.94
N CYS A 44 2.03 -4.33 -11.09
CA CYS A 44 0.58 -4.26 -11.17
C CYS A 44 0.12 -3.56 -12.47
N ALA A 45 0.85 -2.55 -12.94
CA ALA A 45 0.54 -1.88 -14.20
C ALA A 45 0.68 -2.81 -15.41
N GLN A 46 1.57 -3.80 -15.35
CA GLN A 46 1.72 -4.84 -16.39
C GLN A 46 0.58 -5.86 -16.41
N SER A 47 -0.33 -5.85 -15.43
CA SER A 47 -1.45 -6.80 -15.35
C SER A 47 -2.61 -6.52 -16.32
N GLU A 48 -2.44 -5.63 -17.30
CA GLU A 48 -3.46 -5.22 -18.28
C GLU A 48 -4.78 -4.74 -17.63
N GLY A 49 -4.68 -4.08 -16.47
CA GLY A 49 -5.84 -3.56 -15.73
C GLY A 49 -6.61 -4.58 -14.91
N ARG A 50 -6.12 -5.83 -14.78
CA ARG A 50 -6.69 -6.83 -13.87
C ARG A 50 -6.51 -6.43 -12.41
N ILE A 51 -5.38 -5.81 -12.09
CA ILE A 51 -5.10 -5.25 -10.77
C ILE A 51 -5.23 -3.74 -10.86
N ASN A 52 -6.33 -3.20 -10.32
CA ASN A 52 -6.63 -1.76 -10.38
C ASN A 52 -6.92 -1.12 -9.03
N ARG A 53 -7.18 -1.93 -8.00
CA ARG A 53 -7.41 -1.53 -6.61
C ARG A 53 -6.50 -2.35 -5.71
N ILE A 54 -5.59 -1.69 -5.01
CA ILE A 54 -4.56 -2.35 -4.19
C ILE A 54 -4.69 -1.87 -2.74
N ALA A 55 -4.64 -2.78 -1.79
CA ALA A 55 -4.50 -2.46 -0.36
C ALA A 55 -3.18 -3.03 0.17
N LEU A 56 -2.37 -2.20 0.81
CA LEU A 56 -1.04 -2.56 1.26
C LEU A 56 -0.93 -2.28 2.75
N VAL A 57 -0.60 -3.29 3.54
CA VAL A 57 -0.24 -3.06 4.93
C VAL A 57 1.24 -2.73 4.99
N VAL A 58 1.53 -1.54 5.52
CA VAL A 58 2.89 -1.06 5.77
C VAL A 58 3.05 -0.89 7.27
N ASP A 59 3.90 -1.73 7.87
CA ASP A 59 4.26 -1.61 9.28
C ASP A 59 5.36 -0.54 9.43
N ILE A 60 4.95 0.66 9.84
CA ILE A 60 5.88 1.76 10.05
C ILE A 60 6.39 1.72 11.48
N ARG A 61 7.49 1.00 11.68
CA ARG A 61 8.28 1.06 12.92
C ARG A 61 9.28 2.19 12.73
N GLY A 62 9.20 3.24 13.56
CA GLY A 62 9.74 4.57 13.27
C GLY A 62 11.22 4.68 12.85
N GLY A 63 11.62 5.89 12.45
CA GLY A 63 12.94 6.18 11.86
C GLY A 63 12.92 6.08 10.33
N ASP A 64 13.91 5.41 9.76
CA ASP A 64 14.18 5.31 8.31
C ASP A 64 13.01 4.76 7.47
N PHE A 65 12.06 4.04 8.09
CA PHE A 65 10.86 3.52 7.41
C PHE A 65 9.90 4.63 6.96
N PHE A 66 9.82 5.75 7.70
CA PHE A 66 8.99 6.88 7.30
C PHE A 66 9.56 7.57 6.07
N ASP A 67 10.85 7.89 6.06
CA ASP A 67 11.51 8.56 4.94
C ASP A 67 11.44 7.71 3.66
N SER A 68 11.61 6.40 3.81
CA SER A 68 11.48 5.43 2.71
C SER A 68 10.04 5.37 2.17
N LEU A 69 9.04 5.45 3.05
CA LEU A 69 7.64 5.46 2.64
C LEU A 69 7.30 6.73 1.87
N PHE A 70 7.62 7.90 2.40
CA PHE A 70 7.32 9.17 1.71
C PHE A 70 8.02 9.25 0.35
N SER A 71 9.28 8.83 0.28
CA SER A 71 10.01 8.75 -0.99
C SER A 71 9.32 7.81 -1.99
N SER A 72 8.80 6.69 -1.53
CA SER A 72 8.10 5.72 -2.37
C SER A 72 6.71 6.20 -2.81
N LEU A 73 6.00 6.93 -1.94
CA LEU A 73 4.72 7.57 -2.26
C LEU A 73 4.88 8.68 -3.30
N ALA A 74 5.95 9.48 -3.21
CA ALA A 74 6.27 10.48 -4.22
C ALA A 74 6.48 9.84 -5.60
N LEU A 75 7.18 8.71 -5.67
CA LEU A 75 7.36 7.96 -6.92
C LEU A 75 6.03 7.41 -7.47
N LEU A 76 5.08 7.03 -6.62
CA LEU A 76 3.74 6.64 -7.07
C LEU A 76 2.97 7.82 -7.68
N GLU A 77 3.04 8.98 -7.04
CA GLU A 77 2.43 10.22 -7.55
C GLU A 77 3.03 10.64 -8.89
N GLU A 78 4.36 10.61 -9.02
CA GLU A 78 5.06 10.90 -10.27
C GLU A 78 4.67 9.95 -11.41
N ALA A 79 4.39 8.67 -11.07
CA ALA A 79 3.88 7.68 -12.00
C ALA A 79 2.36 7.86 -12.33
N GLY A 80 1.69 8.83 -11.73
CA GLY A 80 0.27 9.15 -11.96
C GLY A 80 -0.70 8.25 -11.21
N TYR A 81 -0.23 7.54 -10.17
CA TYR A 81 -1.10 6.73 -9.31
C TYR A 81 -1.61 7.53 -8.12
N THR A 82 -2.85 7.26 -7.73
CA THR A 82 -3.44 7.86 -6.52
C THR A 82 -3.32 6.89 -5.36
N TYR A 83 -3.09 7.44 -4.16
CA TYR A 83 -3.10 6.67 -2.92
C TYR A 83 -3.90 7.37 -1.82
N GLU A 84 -4.41 6.56 -0.90
CA GLU A 84 -5.03 7.00 0.35
C GLU A 84 -4.33 6.29 1.52
N ILE A 85 -4.25 6.95 2.68
CA ILE A 85 -3.67 6.37 3.90
C ILE A 85 -4.79 6.11 4.89
N LEU A 86 -4.92 4.85 5.30
CA LEU A 86 -5.76 4.43 6.41
C LEU A 86 -4.88 4.16 7.64
N TYR A 87 -5.11 4.92 8.70
CA TYR A 87 -4.43 4.75 9.99
C TYR A 87 -5.39 4.10 11.01
N LEU A 88 -4.91 3.06 11.68
CA LEU A 88 -5.67 2.26 12.66
C LEU A 88 -4.99 2.17 14.03
#